data_AF-A0A1I3S3M3-F1
#
_entry.id   AF-A0A1I3S3M3-F1
#
_cell.length_a   1.000
_cell.length_b   1.000
_cell.length_c   1.000
_cell.angle_alpha   90.00
_cell.angle_beta   90.00
_cell.angle_gamma   90.00
#
_symmetry.space_group_name_H-M   'P 1'
#
loop_
_entity.id
_entity.type
_entity.pdbx_description
1 polymer ?
#
loop_
_entity_poly.entity_id
_entity_poly.type
_entity_poly.pdbx_seq_one_letter_code
_entity_poly.pdbx_strand_id
1 'polypeptide(L)'
;MQEEDGFTRWIEACAAGELLGIGAAALWWVTVDRYDPVPVGATAEWLVFFGKALSGLIQGLTLGLLQGWALRRQFPALDLRAWVGATTLVGILVWSIGAWYAVFPPLDGDPLLPPVETLFQTAVAAAGFGLGLGLLFGAAQAIVLHRAAGQVHWWVAVNAIGWGAALPCIYVAASVGSAEPNSLEIAIRGLVGGIVSGVVLGTITGLSFAVMPARRAA
;
A
#
# COMPACT_ATOMS: atom_id res chain seq x y z
N MET A 1 11.96 -2.82 -27.70
CA MET A 1 12.79 -3.74 -26.89
C MET A 1 13.29 -3.15 -25.58
N GLN A 2 14.02 -2.01 -25.51
CA GLN A 2 14.43 -1.45 -24.19
C GLN A 2 13.28 -0.90 -23.33
N GLU A 3 12.18 -0.43 -23.94
CA GLU A 3 11.00 0.09 -23.22
C GLU A 3 10.13 -1.01 -22.59
N GLU A 4 9.99 -2.16 -23.26
CA GLU A 4 9.20 -3.32 -22.77
C GLU A 4 9.81 -3.92 -21.49
N ASP A 5 11.14 -3.92 -21.39
CA ASP A 5 11.87 -4.36 -20.19
C ASP A 5 11.60 -3.46 -18.97
N GLY A 6 11.41 -2.15 -19.19
CA GLY A 6 11.19 -1.19 -18.11
C GLY A 6 9.80 -1.30 -17.49
N PHE A 7 8.79 -1.43 -18.34
CA PHE A 7 7.39 -1.56 -17.93
C PHE A 7 7.13 -2.89 -17.21
N THR A 8 7.65 -4.00 -17.76
CA THR A 8 7.48 -5.33 -17.17
C THR A 8 8.14 -5.42 -15.80
N ARG A 9 9.39 -4.95 -15.69
CA ARG A 9 10.12 -4.90 -14.42
C ARG A 9 9.43 -4.03 -13.36
N TRP A 10 8.76 -2.95 -13.78
CA TRP A 10 7.97 -2.13 -12.88
C TRP A 10 6.75 -2.88 -12.32
N ILE A 11 6.03 -3.61 -13.17
CA ILE A 11 4.91 -4.45 -12.73
C ILE A 11 5.40 -5.53 -11.77
N GLU A 12 6.49 -6.23 -12.10
CA GLU A 12 7.10 -7.25 -11.25
C GLU A 12 7.52 -6.69 -9.89
N ALA A 13 8.13 -5.50 -9.87
CA ALA A 13 8.52 -4.84 -8.64
C ALA A 13 7.32 -4.44 -7.78
N CYS A 14 6.22 -3.97 -8.39
CA CYS A 14 4.98 -3.68 -7.66
C CYS A 14 4.31 -4.96 -7.14
N ALA A 15 4.24 -6.01 -7.95
CA ALA A 15 3.71 -7.31 -7.55
C ALA A 15 4.51 -7.91 -6.38
N ALA A 16 5.84 -7.91 -6.47
CA ALA A 16 6.70 -8.38 -5.39
C ALA A 16 6.62 -7.50 -4.14
N GLY A 17 6.56 -6.17 -4.32
CA GLY A 17 6.44 -5.21 -3.23
C GLY A 17 5.14 -5.36 -2.45
N GLU A 18 4.01 -5.44 -3.16
CA GLU A 18 2.71 -5.67 -2.55
C GLU A 18 2.60 -7.06 -1.93
N LEU A 19 3.06 -8.12 -2.61
CA LEU A 19 3.10 -9.47 -2.07
C LEU A 19 3.83 -9.52 -0.72
N LEU A 20 5.08 -9.05 -0.71
CA LEU A 20 5.93 -9.13 0.47
C LEU A 20 5.46 -8.18 1.56
N GLY A 21 5.07 -6.95 1.18
CA GLY A 21 4.58 -5.95 2.11
C GLY A 21 3.27 -6.34 2.77
N ILE A 22 2.22 -6.63 1.97
CA ILE A 22 0.88 -6.95 2.48
C ILE A 22 0.90 -8.31 3.18
N GLY A 23 1.59 -9.30 2.61
CA GLY A 23 1.74 -10.61 3.23
C GLY A 23 2.41 -10.52 4.60
N ALA A 24 3.53 -9.79 4.71
CA ALA A 24 4.20 -9.59 5.99
C ALA A 24 3.37 -8.77 6.97
N ALA A 25 2.71 -7.70 6.50
CA ALA A 25 1.86 -6.86 7.34
C ALA A 25 0.64 -7.61 7.89
N ALA A 26 0.00 -8.47 7.09
CA ALA A 26 -1.12 -9.29 7.51
C ALA A 26 -0.71 -10.32 8.57
N LEU A 27 0.40 -11.02 8.35
CA LEU A 27 0.96 -11.97 9.33
C LEU A 27 1.40 -11.25 10.61
N TRP A 28 1.93 -10.04 10.49
CA TRP A 28 2.29 -9.21 11.62
C TRP A 28 1.05 -8.82 12.44
N TRP A 29 -0.04 -8.42 11.79
CA TRP A 29 -1.30 -8.12 12.47
C TRP A 29 -1.85 -9.32 13.23
N VAL A 30 -1.85 -10.51 12.62
CA VAL A 30 -2.22 -11.76 13.31
C VAL A 30 -1.34 -12.03 14.52
N THR A 31 -0.04 -11.72 14.41
CA THR A 31 0.91 -11.88 15.52
C THR A 31 0.59 -10.92 16.66
N VAL A 32 0.28 -9.66 16.35
CA VAL A 32 -0.13 -8.65 17.33
C VAL A 32 -1.47 -9.03 17.97
N ASP A 33 -2.45 -9.52 17.21
CA ASP A 33 -3.77 -9.92 17.72
C ASP A 33 -3.74 -11.15 18.63
N ARG A 34 -2.73 -12.01 18.45
CA ARG A 34 -2.51 -13.19 19.31
C ARG A 34 -1.62 -12.92 20.50
N TYR A 35 -0.97 -11.76 20.53
CA TYR A 35 -0.17 -11.36 21.67
C TYR A 35 -1.13 -10.91 22.77
N ASP A 36 -1.11 -11.59 23.92
CA ASP A 36 -1.89 -11.20 25.10
C ASP A 36 -1.11 -10.12 25.87
N PRO A 37 -1.51 -8.84 25.80
CA PRO A 37 -0.73 -7.78 26.41
C PRO A 37 -0.94 -7.80 27.93
N VAL A 38 0.07 -8.29 28.66
CA VAL A 38 0.24 -7.96 30.08
C VAL A 38 1.00 -6.62 30.10
N PRO A 39 0.30 -5.48 30.09
CA PRO A 39 -0.84 -5.14 30.96
C PRO A 39 -2.18 -4.84 30.25
N VAL A 40 -3.30 -5.12 30.93
CA VAL A 40 -4.68 -4.83 30.50
C VAL A 40 -5.04 -3.34 30.60
N GLY A 41 -5.90 -2.82 29.72
CA GLY A 41 -6.41 -1.45 29.74
C GLY A 41 -5.75 -0.53 28.71
N ALA A 42 -5.79 0.80 28.91
CA ALA A 42 -5.32 1.79 27.92
C ALA A 42 -3.87 1.55 27.44
N THR A 43 -2.99 1.05 28.31
CA THR A 43 -1.60 0.72 27.94
C THR A 43 -1.54 -0.41 26.91
N ALA A 44 -2.39 -1.44 27.03
CA ALA A 44 -2.51 -2.51 26.02
C ALA A 44 -2.97 -1.96 24.67
N GLU A 45 -3.98 -1.09 24.67
CA GLU A 45 -4.51 -0.48 23.44
C GLU A 45 -3.41 0.28 22.70
N TRP A 46 -2.64 1.12 23.39
CA TRP A 46 -1.50 1.81 22.75
C TRP A 46 -0.43 0.85 22.23
N LEU A 47 -0.10 -0.22 22.96
CA LEU A 47 0.85 -1.23 22.49
C LEU A 47 0.36 -1.95 21.23
N VAL A 48 -0.92 -2.33 21.18
CA VAL A 48 -1.55 -2.96 20.02
C VAL A 48 -1.60 -1.98 18.85
N PHE A 49 -1.93 -0.72 19.09
CA PHE A 49 -1.92 0.34 18.08
C PHE A 49 -0.54 0.51 17.45
N PHE A 50 0.50 0.72 18.26
CA PHE A 50 1.87 0.89 17.74
C PHE A 50 2.37 -0.39 17.06
N GLY A 51 2.01 -1.55 17.61
CA GLY A 51 2.26 -2.85 16.99
C GLY A 51 1.67 -2.92 15.59
N LYS A 52 0.37 -2.71 15.44
CA LYS A 52 -0.31 -2.74 14.13
C LYS A 52 0.19 -1.66 13.18
N ALA A 53 0.46 -0.45 13.67
CA ALA A 53 0.97 0.67 12.87
C ALA A 53 2.36 0.38 12.28
N LEU A 54 3.19 -0.46 12.93
CA LEU A 54 4.51 -0.85 12.44
C LEU A 54 4.46 -1.58 11.08
N SER A 55 3.32 -2.16 10.70
CA SER A 55 3.09 -2.67 9.34
C SER A 55 3.37 -1.64 8.26
N GLY A 56 3.17 -0.35 8.54
CA GLY A 56 3.46 0.72 7.59
C GLY A 56 4.95 0.90 7.31
N LEU A 57 5.81 0.60 8.28
CA LEU A 57 7.25 0.56 8.06
C LEU A 57 7.63 -0.60 7.13
N ILE A 58 7.08 -1.79 7.38
CA ILE A 58 7.35 -3.00 6.59
C ILE A 58 6.88 -2.81 5.14
N GLN A 59 5.62 -2.40 4.95
CA GLN A 59 5.04 -2.12 3.64
C GLN A 59 5.83 -1.04 2.91
N GLY A 60 6.05 0.08 3.59
CA GLY A 60 6.66 1.27 3.01
C GLY A 60 8.10 1.05 2.55
N LEU A 61 8.91 0.37 3.36
CA LEU A 61 10.28 0.01 2.99
C LEU A 61 10.30 -0.99 1.83
N THR A 62 9.51 -2.06 1.93
CA THR A 62 9.51 -3.14 0.92
C THR A 62 9.04 -2.64 -0.44
N LEU A 63 7.87 -2.00 -0.46
CA LEU A 63 7.30 -1.43 -1.68
C LEU A 63 8.20 -0.30 -2.22
N GLY A 64 8.62 0.63 -1.35
CA GLY A 64 9.47 1.75 -1.73
C GLY A 64 10.81 1.30 -2.33
N LEU A 65 11.46 0.29 -1.77
CA LEU A 65 12.73 -0.23 -2.28
C LEU A 65 12.58 -0.90 -3.64
N LEU A 66 11.59 -1.78 -3.80
CA LEU A 66 11.37 -2.51 -5.05
C LEU A 66 10.90 -1.57 -6.16
N GLN A 67 9.93 -0.70 -5.88
CA GLN A 67 9.50 0.34 -6.81
C GLN A 67 10.67 1.23 -7.18
N GLY A 68 11.41 1.78 -6.21
CA GLY A 68 12.53 2.68 -6.48
C GLY A 68 13.64 2.02 -7.30
N TRP A 69 13.94 0.74 -7.04
CA TRP A 69 14.89 -0.05 -7.82
C TRP A 69 14.48 -0.21 -9.29
N ALA A 70 13.20 -0.47 -9.56
CA ALA A 70 12.70 -0.54 -10.94
C ALA A 70 12.65 0.86 -11.58
N LEU A 71 12.18 1.86 -10.84
CA LEU A 71 11.97 3.22 -11.30
C LEU A 71 13.27 3.92 -11.71
N ARG A 72 14.40 3.61 -11.06
CA ARG A 72 15.73 4.13 -11.45
C ARG A 72 16.16 3.75 -12.86
N ARG A 73 15.59 2.69 -13.44
CA ARG A 73 15.88 2.34 -14.83
C ARG A 73 15.22 3.31 -15.80
N GLN A 74 14.00 3.77 -15.47
CA GLN A 74 13.27 4.78 -16.25
C GLN A 74 13.73 6.21 -15.95
N PHE A 75 14.06 6.49 -14.69
CA PHE A 75 14.49 7.80 -14.22
C PHE A 75 15.84 7.67 -13.48
N PRO A 76 16.98 7.63 -14.19
CA PRO A 76 18.30 7.40 -13.59
C PRO A 76 18.72 8.43 -12.53
N ALA A 77 18.19 9.66 -12.64
CA ALA A 77 18.42 10.75 -11.70
C ALA A 77 17.57 10.64 -10.40
N LEU A 78 16.75 9.60 -10.25
CA LEU A 78 15.94 9.39 -9.05
C LEU A 78 16.83 9.12 -7.83
N ASP A 79 16.62 9.91 -6.77
CA ASP A 79 17.16 9.63 -5.45
C ASP A 79 16.36 8.50 -4.78
N LEU A 80 16.95 7.32 -4.72
CA LEU A 80 16.33 6.14 -4.12
C LEU A 80 16.02 6.32 -2.63
N ARG A 81 16.88 7.02 -1.88
CA ARG A 81 16.69 7.19 -0.43
C ARG A 81 15.50 8.09 -0.17
N ALA A 82 15.41 9.20 -0.90
CA ALA A 82 14.26 10.10 -0.82
C ALA A 82 12.97 9.38 -1.24
N TRP A 83 13.02 8.55 -2.29
CA TRP A 83 11.88 7.77 -2.77
C TRP A 83 11.35 6.79 -1.71
N VAL A 84 12.25 5.99 -1.14
CA VAL A 84 11.93 5.02 -0.08
C VAL A 84 11.42 5.76 1.15
N GLY A 85 12.06 6.86 1.54
CA GLY A 85 11.63 7.68 2.68
C GLY A 85 10.22 8.23 2.49
N ALA A 86 9.91 8.83 1.35
CA ALA A 86 8.58 9.35 1.05
C ALA A 86 7.51 8.24 1.07
N THR A 87 7.79 7.11 0.43
CA THR A 87 6.88 5.95 0.41
C THR A 87 6.68 5.38 1.81
N THR A 88 7.74 5.31 2.61
CA THR A 88 7.70 4.77 3.98
C THR A 88 6.92 5.67 4.92
N LEU A 89 7.10 6.99 4.83
CA LEU A 89 6.36 7.95 5.66
C LEU A 89 4.85 7.87 5.39
N VAL A 90 4.44 7.79 4.12
CA VAL A 90 3.04 7.59 3.76
C VAL A 90 2.55 6.22 4.24
N GLY A 91 3.34 5.16 4.07
CA GLY A 91 3.04 3.83 4.60
C GLY A 91 2.76 3.85 6.10
N ILE A 92 3.63 4.43 6.90
CA ILE A 92 3.45 4.59 8.35
C ILE A 92 2.17 5.36 8.65
N LEU A 93 1.93 6.48 7.99
CA LEU A 93 0.71 7.29 8.19
C LEU A 93 -0.56 6.48 7.93
N VAL A 94 -0.62 5.81 6.78
CA VAL A 94 -1.80 5.06 6.33
C VAL A 94 -2.09 3.87 7.24
N TRP A 95 -1.06 3.10 7.59
CA TRP A 95 -1.22 1.98 8.52
C TRP A 95 -1.54 2.44 9.94
N SER A 96 -1.06 3.62 10.36
CA SER A 96 -1.46 4.21 11.65
C SER A 96 -2.95 4.58 11.64
N ILE A 97 -3.46 5.13 10.54
CA ILE A 97 -4.90 5.40 10.41
C ILE A 97 -5.69 4.09 10.50
N GLY A 98 -5.29 3.05 9.76
CA GLY A 98 -5.94 1.73 9.83
C GLY A 98 -5.88 1.11 11.23
N ALA A 99 -4.72 1.19 11.90
CA ALA A 99 -4.54 0.71 13.27
C ALA A 99 -5.39 1.48 14.27
N TRP A 100 -5.56 2.79 14.09
CA TRP A 100 -6.41 3.62 14.94
C TRP A 100 -7.85 3.10 14.95
N TYR A 101 -8.43 2.91 13.77
CA TYR A 101 -9.79 2.39 13.62
C TYR A 101 -9.95 0.93 14.08
N ALA A 102 -8.88 0.15 14.06
CA ALA A 102 -8.91 -1.23 14.51
C ALA A 102 -8.83 -1.38 16.04
N VAL A 103 -8.26 -0.39 16.74
CA VAL A 103 -7.94 -0.51 18.17
C VAL A 103 -8.81 0.39 19.03
N PHE A 104 -9.07 1.62 18.60
CA PHE A 104 -9.80 2.59 19.41
C PHE A 104 -11.26 2.66 18.97
N PRO A 105 -12.22 2.51 19.90
CA PRO A 105 -13.63 2.65 19.58
C PRO A 105 -13.98 4.11 19.20
N PRO A 106 -15.05 4.32 18.40
CA PRO A 106 -15.58 5.65 18.15
C PRO A 106 -15.98 6.35 19.46
N LEU A 107 -15.71 7.66 19.56
CA LEU A 107 -15.96 8.46 20.78
C LEU A 107 -17.46 8.60 21.10
N ASP A 108 -18.30 8.58 20.08
CA ASP A 108 -19.75 8.72 20.10
C ASP A 108 -20.48 7.37 20.06
N GLY A 109 -19.75 6.25 19.93
CA GLY A 109 -20.31 4.91 19.81
C GLY A 109 -20.90 4.61 18.43
N ASP A 110 -20.97 5.59 17.53
CA ASP A 110 -21.44 5.42 16.17
C ASP A 110 -20.28 5.06 15.25
N PRO A 111 -20.39 4.00 14.43
CA PRO A 111 -19.35 3.68 13.47
C PRO A 111 -19.21 4.80 12.44
N LEU A 112 -17.98 5.33 12.30
CA LEU A 112 -17.63 6.40 11.36
C LEU A 112 -17.90 6.05 9.89
N LEU A 113 -17.95 4.76 9.56
CA LEU A 113 -18.27 4.27 8.23
C LEU A 113 -19.44 3.29 8.31
N PRO A 114 -20.37 3.31 7.34
CA PRO A 114 -21.45 2.33 7.26
C PRO A 114 -20.89 0.90 7.24
N PRO A 115 -21.56 -0.06 7.88
CA PRO A 115 -21.17 -1.46 7.78
C PRO A 115 -21.19 -1.90 6.31
N VAL A 116 -20.13 -2.57 5.89
CA VAL A 116 -20.02 -3.24 4.59
C VAL A 116 -20.49 -4.68 4.73
N GLU A 117 -21.63 -5.00 4.14
CA GLU A 117 -22.29 -6.32 4.27
C GLU A 117 -22.03 -7.23 3.07
N THR A 118 -21.66 -6.65 1.92
CA THR A 118 -21.48 -7.37 0.66
C THR A 118 -20.09 -7.17 0.08
N LEU A 119 -19.59 -8.15 -0.69
CA LEU A 119 -18.32 -8.04 -1.40
C LEU A 119 -18.26 -6.81 -2.33
N PHE A 120 -19.39 -6.43 -2.92
CA PHE A 120 -19.48 -5.24 -3.76
C PHE A 120 -19.28 -3.96 -2.93
N GLN A 121 -19.95 -3.84 -1.79
CA GLN A 121 -19.76 -2.70 -0.89
C GLN A 121 -18.32 -2.64 -0.36
N THR A 122 -17.72 -3.78 0.01
CA THR A 122 -16.29 -3.86 0.37
C THR A 122 -15.39 -3.35 -0.75
N ALA A 123 -15.63 -3.77 -2.00
CA ALA A 123 -14.84 -3.32 -3.13
C ALA A 123 -14.99 -1.81 -3.39
N VAL A 124 -16.22 -1.27 -3.32
CA VAL A 124 -16.47 0.17 -3.51
C VAL A 124 -15.83 1.00 -2.39
N ALA A 125 -15.97 0.59 -1.13
CA ALA A 125 -15.36 1.28 0.00
C ALA A 125 -13.82 1.25 -0.09
N ALA A 126 -13.25 0.08 -0.41
CA ALA A 126 -11.81 -0.07 -0.63
C ALA A 126 -11.32 0.77 -1.80
N ALA A 127 -12.10 0.90 -2.88
CA ALA A 127 -11.74 1.76 -4.01
C ALA A 127 -11.73 3.23 -3.61
N GLY A 128 -12.74 3.69 -2.88
CA GLY A 128 -12.81 5.07 -2.37
C GLY A 128 -11.62 5.40 -1.45
N PHE A 129 -11.30 4.50 -0.52
CA PHE A 129 -10.13 4.66 0.34
C PHE A 129 -8.83 4.62 -0.47
N GLY A 130 -8.72 3.69 -1.43
CA GLY A 130 -7.58 3.55 -2.33
C GLY A 130 -7.31 4.80 -3.16
N LEU A 131 -8.34 5.49 -3.66
CA LEU A 131 -8.16 6.78 -4.34
C LEU A 131 -7.47 7.80 -3.43
N GLY A 132 -7.91 7.91 -2.17
CA GLY A 132 -7.31 8.79 -1.17
C GLY A 132 -5.86 8.41 -0.84
N LEU A 133 -5.60 7.11 -0.62
CA LEU A 133 -4.25 6.60 -0.40
C LEU A 133 -3.33 6.90 -1.59
N GLY A 134 -3.81 6.67 -2.80
CA GLY A 134 -3.03 6.91 -4.01
C GLY A 134 -2.74 8.38 -4.24
N LEU A 135 -3.62 9.30 -3.83
CA LEU A 135 -3.29 10.73 -3.80
C LEU A 135 -2.16 11.04 -2.82
N LEU A 136 -2.18 10.46 -1.62
CA LEU A 136 -1.12 10.67 -0.62
C LEU A 136 0.23 10.11 -1.10
N PHE A 137 0.25 8.84 -1.55
CA PHE A 137 1.45 8.21 -2.10
C PHE A 137 1.95 8.97 -3.33
N GLY A 138 1.06 9.22 -4.28
CA GLY A 138 1.37 9.93 -5.52
C GLY A 138 1.94 11.31 -5.27
N ALA A 139 1.35 12.11 -4.36
CA ALA A 139 1.84 13.44 -4.03
C ALA A 139 3.22 13.41 -3.37
N ALA A 140 3.41 12.55 -2.35
CA ALA A 140 4.69 12.42 -1.66
C ALA A 140 5.82 11.96 -2.61
N GLN A 141 5.52 10.97 -3.45
CA GLN A 141 6.44 10.46 -4.46
C GLN A 141 6.71 11.46 -5.58
N ALA A 142 5.71 12.25 -5.99
CA ALA A 142 5.87 13.30 -7.00
C ALA A 142 6.85 14.40 -6.55
N ILE A 143 6.89 14.72 -5.25
CA ILE A 143 7.89 15.65 -4.68
C ILE A 143 9.32 15.10 -4.87
N VAL A 144 9.52 13.79 -4.84
CA VAL A 144 10.84 13.21 -5.13
C VAL A 144 11.08 13.17 -6.65
N LEU A 145 10.09 12.72 -7.41
CA LEU A 145 10.15 12.58 -8.86
C LEU A 145 10.34 13.90 -9.61
N HIS A 146 9.91 15.05 -9.07
CA HIS A 146 10.02 16.33 -9.78
C HIS A 146 11.45 16.68 -10.20
N ARG A 147 12.46 16.15 -9.48
CA ARG A 147 13.88 16.32 -9.80
C ARG A 147 14.34 15.40 -10.94
N ALA A 148 13.67 14.27 -11.15
CA ALA A 148 14.09 13.23 -12.09
C ALA A 148 13.20 13.13 -13.35
N ALA A 149 11.96 13.65 -13.31
CA ALA A 149 10.98 13.53 -14.38
C ALA A 149 10.23 14.85 -14.66
N GLY A 150 9.78 15.02 -15.90
CA GLY A 150 8.82 16.04 -16.30
C GLY A 150 7.37 15.57 -16.08
N GLN A 151 6.43 16.51 -16.09
CA GLN A 151 4.98 16.24 -16.04
C GLN A 151 4.51 15.35 -14.85
N VAL A 152 5.15 15.51 -13.68
CA VAL A 152 4.90 14.65 -12.50
C VAL A 152 3.48 14.69 -11.94
N HIS A 153 2.64 15.62 -12.36
CA HIS A 153 1.22 15.64 -11.96
C HIS A 153 0.47 14.40 -12.45
N TRP A 154 0.88 13.80 -13.58
CA TRP A 154 0.34 12.52 -14.05
C TRP A 154 0.66 11.38 -13.08
N TRP A 155 1.81 11.41 -12.40
CA TRP A 155 2.14 10.42 -11.36
C TRP A 155 1.09 10.39 -10.26
N VAL A 156 0.62 11.56 -9.82
CA VAL A 156 -0.37 11.69 -8.75
C VAL A 156 -1.72 11.13 -9.17
N ALA A 157 -2.21 11.54 -10.36
CA ALA A 157 -3.50 11.08 -10.87
C ALA A 157 -3.53 9.57 -11.09
N VAL A 158 -2.47 9.03 -11.70
CA VAL A 158 -2.38 7.60 -11.98
C VAL A 158 -2.17 6.79 -10.69
N ASN A 159 -1.46 7.31 -9.67
CA ASN A 159 -1.40 6.66 -8.37
C ASN A 159 -2.76 6.60 -7.68
N ALA A 160 -3.53 7.68 -7.72
CA ALA A 160 -4.90 7.68 -7.19
C ALA A 160 -5.72 6.56 -7.83
N ILE A 161 -5.78 6.51 -9.16
CA ILE A 161 -6.52 5.47 -9.90
C ILE A 161 -5.95 4.07 -9.62
N GLY A 162 -4.63 3.94 -9.62
CA GLY A 162 -3.92 2.68 -9.39
C GLY A 162 -4.25 2.07 -8.03
N TRP A 163 -4.17 2.86 -6.96
CA TRP A 163 -4.55 2.41 -5.62
C TRP A 163 -6.06 2.22 -5.48
N GLY A 164 -6.88 3.05 -6.12
CA GLY A 164 -8.33 2.86 -6.18
C GLY A 164 -8.73 1.54 -6.83
N ALA A 165 -7.94 1.02 -7.78
CA ALA A 165 -8.16 -0.28 -8.40
C ALA A 165 -7.49 -1.45 -7.64
N ALA A 166 -6.31 -1.22 -7.05
CA ALA A 166 -5.52 -2.25 -6.39
C ALA A 166 -6.05 -2.61 -5.00
N LEU A 167 -6.51 -1.63 -4.21
CA LEU A 167 -6.96 -1.86 -2.85
C LEU A 167 -8.21 -2.77 -2.75
N PRO A 168 -9.21 -2.66 -3.66
CA PRO A 168 -10.28 -3.65 -3.75
C PRO A 168 -9.79 -5.09 -3.88
N CYS A 169 -8.69 -5.35 -4.62
CA CYS A 169 -8.15 -6.69 -4.77
C CYS A 169 -7.70 -7.28 -3.41
N ILE A 170 -7.07 -6.46 -2.57
CA ILE A 170 -6.61 -6.87 -1.24
C ILE A 170 -7.81 -7.17 -0.33
N TYR A 171 -8.75 -6.23 -0.24
CA TYR A 171 -9.88 -6.36 0.69
C TYR A 171 -10.88 -7.44 0.27
N VAL A 172 -11.13 -7.61 -1.03
CA VAL A 172 -11.93 -8.71 -1.54
C VAL A 172 -11.23 -10.03 -1.22
N ALA A 173 -9.94 -10.19 -1.53
CA ALA A 173 -9.20 -11.42 -1.21
C ALA A 173 -9.23 -11.74 0.30
N ALA A 174 -9.14 -10.72 1.15
CA ALA A 174 -9.26 -10.89 2.60
C ALA A 174 -10.68 -11.31 3.05
N SER A 175 -11.72 -10.93 2.30
CA SER A 175 -13.13 -11.15 2.66
C SER A 175 -13.71 -12.48 2.15
N VAL A 176 -13.04 -13.19 1.25
CA VAL A 176 -13.54 -14.48 0.72
C VAL A 176 -12.95 -15.65 1.51
N GLY A 177 -13.77 -16.63 1.89
CA GLY A 177 -13.35 -17.90 2.50
C GLY A 177 -14.06 -18.19 3.83
N SER A 178 -13.40 -18.90 4.74
CA SER A 178 -13.94 -19.18 6.08
C SER A 178 -14.11 -17.90 6.93
N ALA A 179 -15.08 -17.94 7.86
CA ALA A 179 -15.34 -16.85 8.81
C ALA A 179 -14.26 -16.76 9.91
N GLU A 180 -13.62 -17.88 10.24
CA GLU A 180 -12.54 -17.96 11.24
C GLU A 180 -11.28 -18.53 10.57
N PRO A 181 -10.59 -17.74 9.73
CA PRO A 181 -9.45 -18.23 8.97
C PRO A 181 -8.28 -18.52 9.89
N ASN A 182 -7.66 -19.69 9.69
CA ASN A 182 -6.39 -20.00 10.34
C ASN A 182 -5.23 -19.18 9.71
N SER A 183 -4.05 -19.21 10.31
CA SER A 183 -2.89 -18.45 9.82
C SER A 183 -2.50 -18.75 8.37
N LEU A 184 -2.65 -20.02 7.95
CA LEU A 184 -2.31 -20.43 6.59
C LEU A 184 -3.29 -19.83 5.58
N GLU A 185 -4.59 -19.84 5.91
CA GLU A 185 -5.62 -19.23 5.08
C GLU A 185 -5.41 -17.71 4.96
N ILE A 186 -5.09 -17.02 6.07
CA ILE A 186 -4.75 -15.59 6.05
C ILE A 186 -3.53 -15.32 5.16
N ALA A 187 -2.48 -16.15 5.27
CA ALA A 187 -1.28 -16.03 4.45
C ALA A 187 -1.58 -16.20 2.95
N ILE A 188 -2.41 -17.19 2.58
CA ILE A 188 -2.81 -17.44 1.19
C ILE A 188 -3.64 -16.28 0.64
N ARG A 189 -4.63 -15.79 1.41
CA ARG A 189 -5.45 -14.63 1.02
C ARG A 189 -4.59 -13.38 0.83
N GLY A 190 -3.65 -13.14 1.76
CA GLY A 190 -2.68 -12.05 1.66
C GLY A 190 -1.76 -12.16 0.45
N LEU A 191 -1.29 -13.37 0.12
CA LEU A 191 -0.47 -13.64 -1.06
C LEU A 191 -1.21 -13.36 -2.36
N VAL A 192 -2.43 -13.88 -2.50
CA VAL A 192 -3.27 -13.68 -3.69
C VAL A 192 -3.64 -12.20 -3.83
N GLY A 193 -4.12 -11.59 -2.75
CA GLY A 193 -4.47 -10.16 -2.71
C GLY A 193 -3.29 -9.26 -3.06
N GLY A 194 -2.11 -9.53 -2.49
CA GLY A 194 -0.88 -8.78 -2.74
C GLY A 194 -0.39 -8.89 -4.18
N ILE A 195 -0.34 -10.09 -4.76
CA ILE A 195 0.09 -10.26 -6.17
C ILE A 195 -0.86 -9.55 -7.11
N VAL A 196 -2.17 -9.78 -6.99
CA VAL A 196 -3.17 -9.19 -7.88
C VAL A 196 -3.17 -7.67 -7.74
N SER A 197 -3.15 -7.16 -6.50
CA SER A 197 -3.00 -5.73 -6.21
C SER A 197 -1.76 -5.13 -6.88
N GLY A 198 -0.59 -5.73 -6.68
CA GLY A 198 0.64 -5.18 -7.21
C GLY A 198 0.74 -5.24 -8.73
N VAL A 199 0.16 -6.25 -9.37
CA VAL A 199 0.02 -6.29 -10.84
C VAL A 199 -0.89 -5.17 -11.33
N VAL A 200 -2.06 -4.97 -10.71
CA VAL A 200 -3.00 -3.89 -11.06
C VAL A 200 -2.37 -2.52 -10.85
N LEU A 201 -1.81 -2.30 -9.66
CA LEU A 201 -1.13 -1.06 -9.29
C LEU A 201 0.02 -0.76 -10.25
N GLY A 202 0.90 -1.74 -10.48
CA GLY A 202 2.04 -1.62 -11.38
C GLY A 202 1.64 -1.33 -12.81
N THR A 203 0.61 -2.02 -13.31
CA THR A 203 0.12 -1.82 -14.68
C THR A 203 -0.41 -0.40 -14.87
N ILE A 204 -1.30 0.05 -13.96
CA ILE A 204 -1.91 1.38 -14.04
C ILE A 204 -0.83 2.46 -13.87
N THR A 205 -0.02 2.39 -12.80
CA THR A 205 1.04 3.39 -12.53
C THR A 205 2.11 3.44 -13.60
N GLY A 206 2.45 2.31 -14.21
CA GLY A 206 3.41 2.23 -15.32
C GLY A 206 2.96 2.99 -16.57
N LEU A 207 1.65 3.19 -16.79
CA LEU A 207 1.14 3.97 -17.93
C LEU A 207 1.65 5.42 -17.90
N SER A 208 1.99 5.94 -16.72
CA SER A 208 2.55 7.28 -16.58
C SER A 208 3.92 7.44 -17.26
N PHE A 209 4.67 6.34 -17.48
CA PHE A 209 5.97 6.39 -18.15
C PHE A 209 5.88 6.87 -19.60
N ALA A 210 4.74 6.64 -20.26
CA ALA A 210 4.50 7.10 -21.63
C ALA A 210 4.38 8.63 -21.74
N VAL A 211 4.03 9.31 -20.64
CA VAL A 211 3.76 10.77 -20.62
C VAL A 211 4.74 11.56 -19.75
N MET A 212 5.57 10.88 -18.96
CA MET A 212 6.56 11.49 -18.07
C MET A 212 7.98 11.37 -18.63
N PRO A 213 8.50 12.39 -19.34
CA PRO A 213 9.86 12.34 -19.87
C PRO A 213 10.89 12.40 -18.74
N ALA A 214 11.95 11.60 -18.83
CA ALA A 214 13.09 11.71 -17.92
C ALA A 214 13.80 13.06 -18.08
N ARG A 215 14.17 13.70 -16.98
CA ARG A 215 15.02 14.89 -17.00
C ARG A 215 16.47 14.46 -17.22
N ARG A 216 17.17 15.15 -18.11
CA ARG A 216 18.62 14.97 -18.26
C ARG A 216 19.30 15.45 -16.98
N ALA A 217 20.28 14.70 -16.50
CA ALA A 217 21.17 15.19 -15.44
C ALA A 217 21.84 16.47 -15.96
N ALA A 218 21.71 17.56 -15.21
CA ALA A 218 22.41 18.82 -15.48
C ALA A 218 23.90 18.68 -15.15
#